data_AF-A0A973PBM9-F1
#
_entry.id   AF-A0A973PBM9-F1
#
_cell.length_a   1.000
_cell.length_b   1.000
_cell.length_c   1.000
_cell.angle_alpha   90.00
_cell.angle_beta   90.00
_cell.angle_gamma   90.00
#
_symmetry.space_group_name_H-M   'P 1'
#
loop_
_entity.id
_entity.type
_entity.pdbx_description
1 polymer ?
#
loop_
_entity_poly.entity_id
_entity_poly.type
_entity_poly.pdbx_seq_one_letter_code
_entity_poly.pdbx_strand_id
1 'polypeptide(L)'
;MARTREFDTDAAVERAMDVFWSRGYAATSIQDLVEATGVGRGSLYAAFGSKEGLYEAALLRYAARSGADRTRRLTRAAPVREVLCDLL
;
A
#
# COMPACT_ATOMS: atom_id res chain seq x y z
N MET A 1 1.68 20.47 24.61
CA MET A 1 0.94 19.42 23.86
C MET A 1 1.23 19.61 22.38
N ALA A 2 1.93 18.66 21.75
CA ALA A 2 2.33 18.77 20.35
C ALA A 2 1.09 18.62 19.45
N ARG A 3 0.88 19.58 18.56
CA ARG A 3 -0.14 19.51 17.53
C ARG A 3 0.29 18.43 16.53
N THR A 4 -0.23 17.22 16.67
CA THR A 4 -0.02 16.16 15.69
C THR A 4 -0.47 16.68 14.34
N ARG A 5 0.45 16.89 13.40
CA ARG A 5 0.08 17.17 12.01
C ARG A 5 -0.62 15.91 11.52
N GLU A 6 -1.91 16.03 11.23
CA GLU A 6 -2.64 15.00 10.50
C GLU A 6 -1.96 14.85 9.13
N PHE A 7 -1.63 13.61 8.78
CA PHE A 7 -1.10 13.25 7.47
C PHE A 7 -2.11 12.36 6.78
N ASP A 8 -2.06 12.31 5.47
CA ASP A 8 -2.87 11.39 4.68
C ASP A 8 -2.31 9.98 4.83
N THR A 9 -3.01 9.17 5.64
CA THR A 9 -2.66 7.77 5.92
C THR A 9 -2.65 6.93 4.65
N ASP A 10 -3.62 7.12 3.75
CA ASP A 10 -3.73 6.32 2.53
C ASP A 10 -2.57 6.64 1.57
N ALA A 11 -2.25 7.92 1.40
CA ALA A 11 -1.10 8.33 0.60
C ALA A 11 0.23 7.82 1.19
N ALA A 12 0.36 7.77 2.52
CA ALA A 12 1.53 7.21 3.18
C ALA A 12 1.65 5.70 2.94
N VAL A 13 0.54 4.96 3.03
CA VAL A 13 0.50 3.51 2.75
C VAL A 13 0.84 3.23 1.29
N GLU A 14 0.33 4.03 0.34
CA GLU A 14 0.68 3.86 -1.08
C GLU A 14 2.17 4.06 -1.35
N ARG A 15 2.77 5.13 -0.82
CA ARG A 15 4.21 5.36 -1.00
C ARG A 15 5.05 4.28 -0.31
N ALA A 16 4.63 3.83 0.88
CA ALA A 16 5.29 2.72 1.57
C ALA A 16 5.22 1.42 0.76
N MET A 17 4.06 1.12 0.17
CA MET A 17 3.87 -0.03 -0.71
C MET A 17 4.86 -0.02 -1.88
N ASP A 18 5.07 1.12 -2.54
CA ASP A 18 6.02 1.24 -3.65
C ASP A 18 7.48 0.99 -3.22
N VAL A 19 7.86 1.46 -2.03
CA VAL A 19 9.20 1.18 -1.47
C VAL A 19 9.36 -0.30 -1.15
N PHE A 20 8.38 -0.91 -0.49
CA PHE A 20 8.40 -2.35 -0.21
C PHE A 20 8.43 -3.18 -1.48
N TRP A 21 7.71 -2.77 -2.52
CA TRP A 21 7.69 -3.46 -3.81
C TRP A 21 9.05 -3.41 -4.50
N SER A 22 9.69 -2.24 -4.52
CA SER A 22 10.95 -2.03 -5.25
C SER A 22 12.16 -2.65 -4.53
N ARG A 23 12.17 -2.69 -3.20
CA ARG A 23 13.34 -3.12 -2.41
C ARG A 23 13.15 -4.44 -1.67
N GLY A 24 11.90 -4.85 -1.46
CA GLY A 24 11.55 -5.96 -0.57
C GLY A 24 11.52 -5.56 0.90
N TYR A 25 10.72 -6.29 1.69
CA TYR A 25 10.50 -5.99 3.10
C TYR A 25 11.80 -5.91 3.91
N ALA A 26 12.69 -6.89 3.80
CA ALA A 26 13.89 -6.98 4.63
C ALA A 26 14.88 -5.82 4.39
N ALA A 27 15.02 -5.37 3.13
CA ALA A 27 15.94 -4.31 2.76
C ALA A 27 15.42 -2.88 3.00
N THR A 28 14.10 -2.73 3.21
CA THR A 28 13.50 -1.42 3.50
C THR A 28 13.68 -1.04 4.97
N SER A 29 14.36 0.05 5.27
CA SER A 29 14.46 0.57 6.63
C SER A 29 13.28 1.50 6.97
N ILE A 30 13.08 1.79 8.26
CA ILE A 30 12.11 2.82 8.65
C ILE A 30 12.51 4.21 8.14
N GLN A 31 13.80 4.45 7.90
CA GLN A 31 14.28 5.72 7.37
C GLN A 31 13.89 5.90 5.90
N ASP A 32 14.01 4.85 5.08
CA ASP A 32 13.53 4.87 3.71
C ASP A 32 12.03 5.19 3.63
N LEU A 33 11.25 4.64 4.57
CA LEU A 33 9.81 4.88 4.66
C LEU A 33 9.50 6.32 5.07
N VAL A 34 10.25 6.91 5.99
CA VAL A 34 10.11 8.33 6.36
C VAL A 34 10.41 9.22 5.16
N GLU A 35 11.47 8.93 4.42
CA GLU A 35 11.87 9.72 3.24
C GLU A 35 10.85 9.61 2.11
N ALA A 36 10.35 8.41 1.83
CA ALA A 36 9.36 8.21 0.78
C ALA A 36 7.99 8.78 1.14
N THR A 37 7.55 8.62 2.38
CA THR A 37 6.21 9.08 2.80
C THR A 37 6.15 10.57 3.13
N GLY A 38 7.28 11.15 3.57
CA GLY A 38 7.35 12.49 4.17
C GLY A 38 6.78 12.54 5.60
N VAL A 39 6.44 11.39 6.18
CA VAL A 39 5.84 11.27 7.50
C VAL A 39 6.92 10.91 8.51
N GLY A 40 6.96 11.64 9.63
CA GLY A 40 7.94 11.39 10.67
C GLY A 40 7.81 10.00 11.30
N ARG A 41 8.94 9.40 11.71
CA ARG A 41 9.01 8.06 12.30
C ARG A 41 8.01 7.83 13.43
N GLY A 42 7.86 8.80 14.34
CA GLY A 42 6.91 8.70 15.45
C GLY A 42 5.45 8.65 15.00
N SER A 43 5.09 9.41 13.96
CA SER A 43 3.75 9.38 13.37
C SER A 43 3.48 8.08 12.64
N LEU A 44 4.47 7.53 11.92
CA LEU A 44 4.34 6.20 11.30
C LEU A 44 4.11 5.11 12.35
N TYR A 45 4.92 5.08 13.42
CA TYR A 45 4.71 4.10 14.49
C TYR A 45 3.41 4.33 15.27
N ALA A 46 2.99 5.59 15.48
CA ALA A 46 1.71 5.86 16.13
C ALA A 46 0.52 5.37 15.29
N ALA A 47 0.60 5.47 13.96
CA ALA A 47 -0.49 5.06 13.06
C ALA A 47 -0.49 3.55 12.78
N PHE A 48 0.69 2.93 12.64
CA PHE A 48 0.84 1.56 12.14
C PHE A 48 1.47 0.59 13.14
N GLY A 49 1.89 1.07 14.31
CA GLY A 49 2.52 0.27 15.37
C GLY A 49 3.97 -0.12 15.08
N SER A 50 4.25 -0.63 13.88
CA SER A 50 5.58 -1.10 13.49
C SER A 50 5.80 -1.03 11.97
N LYS A 51 6.99 -1.42 11.51
CA LYS A 51 7.27 -1.59 10.08
C LYS A 51 6.44 -2.73 9.49
N GLU A 52 6.26 -3.82 10.24
CA GLU A 52 5.38 -4.94 9.92
C GLU A 52 3.94 -4.46 9.74
N GLY A 53 3.41 -3.65 10.67
CA GLY A 53 2.04 -3.13 10.55
C GLY A 53 1.85 -2.22 9.33
N LEU A 54 2.84 -1.39 9.00
CA LEU A 54 2.80 -0.60 7.76
C LEU A 54 2.90 -1.49 6.51
N TYR A 55 3.68 -2.57 6.57
CA TYR A 55 3.76 -3.55 5.48
C TYR A 55 2.44 -4.30 5.27
N GLU A 56 1.77 -4.71 6.36
CA GLU A 56 0.44 -5.31 6.30
C GLU A 56 -0.58 -4.36 5.66
N ALA A 57 -0.59 -3.09 6.07
CA ALA A 57 -1.43 -2.06 5.47
C ALA A 57 -1.16 -1.90 3.96
N ALA A 58 0.11 -1.92 3.55
CA ALA A 58 0.50 -1.88 2.14
C ALA A 58 -0.01 -3.11 1.35
N LEU A 59 0.10 -4.31 1.91
CA LEU A 59 -0.42 -5.53 1.30
C LEU A 59 -1.94 -5.50 1.16
N LEU A 60 -2.65 -5.03 2.18
CA LEU A 60 -4.10 -4.85 2.14
C LEU A 60 -4.52 -3.82 1.08
N ARG A 61 -3.79 -2.70 0.97
CA ARG A 61 -4.01 -1.69 -0.09
C ARG A 61 -3.86 -2.30 -1.47
N TYR A 62 -2.80 -3.07 -1.70
CA TYR A 62 -2.58 -3.79 -2.96
C TYR A 62 -3.72 -4.77 -3.26
N ALA A 63 -4.12 -5.57 -2.26
CA ALA A 63 -5.20 -6.54 -2.40
C ALA A 63 -6.53 -5.87 -2.73
N ALA A 64 -6.86 -4.76 -2.06
CA ALA A 64 -8.08 -4.00 -2.32
C ALA A 64 -8.10 -3.41 -3.75
N ARG A 65 -6.98 -2.83 -4.20
CA ARG A 65 -6.83 -2.30 -5.56
C ARG A 65 -6.95 -3.40 -6.62
N SER A 66 -6.29 -4.53 -6.39
CA SER A 66 -6.29 -5.67 -7.32
C SER A 66 -7.63 -6.38 -7.35
N GLY A 67 -8.28 -6.54 -6.19
CA GLY A 67 -9.57 -7.21 -6.05
C GLY A 67 -10.69 -6.45 -6.74
N ALA A 68 -10.74 -5.12 -6.59
CA ALA A 68 -11.73 -4.28 -7.26
C ALA A 68 -11.60 -4.34 -8.80
N ASP A 69 -10.37 -4.25 -9.32
CA ASP A 69 -10.11 -4.33 -10.76
C ASP A 69 -10.45 -5.72 -11.33
N ARG A 70 -9.97 -6.79 -10.68
CA ARG A 70 -10.27 -8.17 -11.10
C ARG A 70 -11.77 -8.46 -11.08
N THR A 71 -12.47 -8.05 -10.03
CA THR A 71 -13.93 -8.26 -9.92
C THR A 71 -14.67 -7.52 -11.03
N ARG A 72 -14.28 -6.28 -11.33
CA ARG A 72 -14.86 -5.50 -12.44
C ARG A 72 -14.65 -6.19 -13.79
N ARG A 73 -13.47 -6.76 -14.03
CA ARG A 73 -13.15 -7.46 -15.29
C ARG A 73 -13.88 -8.78 -15.41
N LEU A 74 -14.02 -9.52 -14.31
CA LEU A 74 -14.74 -10.80 -14.26
C LEU A 74 -16.26 -10.66 -14.41
N THR A 75 -16.84 -9.55 -13.96
CA THR A 75 -18.30 -9.31 -14.01
C THR A 75 -18.77 -8.61 -15.29
N ARG A 76 -17.85 -8.20 -16.18
CA ARG A 76 -18.17 -7.71 -17.52
C ARG A 76 -18.84 -8.80 -18.35
N ALA A 77 -19.92 -8.47 -19.04
CA ALA A 77 -20.53 -9.36 -20.04
C ALA A 77 -19.61 -9.47 -21.28
N ALA A 78 -18.66 -10.41 -21.23
CA ALA A 78 -17.79 -10.78 -22.34
C ALA A 78 -17.49 -12.29 -22.29
N PRO A 79 -17.11 -12.91 -23.42
CA PRO A 79 -16.68 -14.30 -23.43
C PRO A 79 -15.52 -14.54 -22.46
N VAL A 80 -15.56 -15.64 -21.70
CA VAL A 80 -14.55 -15.99 -20.68
C VAL A 80 -13.12 -15.92 -21.22
N ARG A 81 -12.88 -16.32 -22.48
CA ARG A 81 -11.54 -16.25 -23.09
C ARG A 81 -10.99 -14.81 -23.15
N GLU A 82 -11.84 -13.82 -23.41
CA GLU A 82 -11.44 -12.42 -23.54
C GLU A 82 -11.15 -11.83 -22.16
N VAL A 83 -11.99 -12.18 -21.18
CA VAL A 83 -11.78 -11.78 -19.78
C VAL A 83 -10.47 -12.35 -19.22
N LEU A 84 -10.14 -13.61 -19.54
CA LEU A 84 -8.91 -14.25 -19.09
C LEU A 84 -7.65 -13.67 -19.77
N CYS A 85 -7.71 -13.32 -21.06
CA CYS A 85 -6.60 -12.64 -21.74
C CYS A 85 -6.35 -11.25 -21.17
N ASP A 86 -7.40 -10.55 -20.75
CA ASP A 86 -7.28 -9.24 -20.13
C ASP A 86 -6.62 -9.33 -18.74
N LEU A 87 -6.83 -10.42 -17.99
CA LEU A 87 -6.38 -10.58 -16.60
C LEU A 87 -4.90 -11.01 -16.43
N LEU A 88 -4.25 -11.49 -17.49
CA LEU A 88 -2.87 -12.00 -17.50
C LEU A 88 -1.92 -11.04 -18.21
#